data_AF-A0A8C1VID5-F1
#
_entry.id   AF-A0A8C1VID5-F1
#
_cell.length_a   1.000
_cell.length_b   1.000
_cell.length_c   1.000
_cell.angle_alpha   90.00
_cell.angle_beta   90.00
_cell.angle_gamma   90.00
#
_symmetry.space_group_name_H-M   'P 1'
#
loop_
_entity.id
_entity.type
_entity.pdbx_description
1 polymer ?
#
loop_
_entity_poly.entity_id
_entity_poly.type
_entity_poly.pdbx_seq_one_letter_code
_entity_poly.pdbx_strand_id
1 'polypeptide(L)' 'MVKHIIYVQVTSHNLTLITFFFFFLFFQKNRRDTGNFDKEFTKMVVELTPTDKLFIMNLDQNEFQGFSYTNPEFVIQV' A
#
# COMPACT_ATOMS: atom_id res chain seq x y z
N MET A 1 -1.94 15.71 11.94
CA MET A 1 -2.61 16.31 13.12
C MET A 1 -3.82 15.50 13.58
N VAL A 2 -4.69 15.02 12.67
CA VAL A 2 -5.93 14.28 13.03
C VAL A 2 -5.70 12.85 13.52
N LYS A 3 -4.65 12.16 13.04
CA LYS A 3 -4.37 10.75 13.41
C LYS A 3 -4.05 10.56 14.89
N HIS A 4 -3.38 11.51 15.54
CA HIS A 4 -2.84 11.32 16.89
C HIS A 4 -3.86 11.58 18.01
N ILE A 5 -4.90 12.38 17.73
CA ILE A 5 -5.95 12.73 18.71
C ILE A 5 -6.92 11.56 18.96
N ILE A 6 -7.09 10.66 17.99
CA ILE A 6 -8.15 9.63 18.04
C ILE A 6 -7.69 8.36 18.77
N TYR A 7 -6.38 8.06 18.82
CA TYR A 7 -5.86 6.91 19.56
C TYR A 7 -6.09 7.00 21.08
N VAL A 8 -6.23 8.22 21.62
CA VAL A 8 -6.36 8.43 23.07
C VAL A 8 -7.76 8.06 23.59
N GLN A 9 -8.79 7.97 22.74
CA GLN A 9 -10.18 7.76 23.19
C GLN A 9 -10.74 6.35 22.96
N VAL A 10 -9.96 5.43 22.39
CA VAL A 10 -10.42 4.06 22.05
C VAL A 10 -9.93 3.07 23.10
N THR A 11 -10.59 3.05 24.26
CA THR A 11 -10.42 1.97 25.24
C THR A 11 -11.14 0.71 24.74
N SER A 12 -10.37 -0.33 24.44
CA SER A 12 -10.58 -1.81 24.43
C SER A 12 -11.97 -2.49 24.24
N HIS A 13 -13.13 -1.82 24.18
CA HIS A 13 -14.42 -2.51 24.38
C HIS A 13 -15.52 -2.27 23.35
N ASN A 14 -15.31 -1.52 22.26
CA ASN A 14 -16.39 -1.28 21.29
C ASN A 14 -15.95 -1.58 19.85
N LEU A 15 -15.79 -2.87 19.55
CA LEU A 15 -15.57 -3.40 18.20
C LEU A 15 -16.58 -2.83 17.18
N THR A 16 -17.83 -2.60 17.62
CA THR A 16 -18.93 -2.04 16.81
C THR A 16 -18.75 -0.58 16.42
N LEU A 17 -18.12 0.24 17.29
CA LEU A 17 -17.83 1.64 16.98
C LEU A 17 -16.60 1.76 16.07
N ILE A 18 -15.63 0.87 16.27
CA ILE A 18 -14.46 0.73 15.40
C ILE A 18 -14.92 0.33 14.00
N THR A 19 -15.77 -0.68 13.85
CA THR A 19 -16.26 -1.13 12.54
C THR A 19 -17.08 -0.06 11.82
N PHE A 20 -17.93 0.68 12.54
CA PHE A 20 -18.70 1.79 11.97
C PHE A 20 -17.79 2.95 11.50
N PHE A 21 -16.78 3.30 12.30
CA PHE A 21 -15.80 4.31 11.95
C PHE A 21 -14.93 3.90 10.76
N PHE A 22 -14.48 2.65 10.71
CA PHE A 22 -13.76 2.09 9.57
C PHE A 22 -14.62 2.09 8.29
N PHE A 23 -15.90 1.75 8.40
CA PHE A 23 -16.82 1.79 7.27
C PHE A 23 -16.99 3.20 6.70
N PHE A 24 -17.09 4.22 7.56
CA PHE A 24 -17.24 5.62 7.12
C PHE A 24 -15.95 6.21 6.55
N LEU A 25 -14.78 5.86 7.10
CA LEU A 25 -13.49 6.40 6.66
C LEU A 25 -12.86 5.67 5.47
N PHE A 26 -13.20 4.40 5.25
CA PHE A 26 -12.60 3.57 4.19
C PHE A 26 -13.62 3.06 3.18
N PHE A 27 -14.68 3.83 2.94
CA PHE A 27 -15.63 3.52 1.87
C PHE A 27 -14.90 3.49 0.51
N GLN A 28 -15.05 2.38 -0.22
CA GLN A 28 -14.36 2.10 -1.47
C GLN A 28 -15.41 1.82 -2.55
N LYS A 29 -15.44 2.64 -3.60
CA LYS A 29 -16.56 2.65 -4.56
C LYS A 29 -16.51 1.49 -5.56
N ASN A 30 -15.32 1.07 -5.97
CA ASN A 30 -15.10 0.01 -6.95
C ASN A 30 -13.63 -0.44 -6.92
N ARG A 31 -13.29 -1.62 -7.46
CA ARG A 31 -11.92 -2.19 -7.40
C ARG A 31 -10.76 -1.26 -7.81
N ARG A 32 -10.99 -0.20 -8.59
CA ARG A 32 -9.98 0.77 -9.05
C ARG A 32 -10.09 2.15 -8.37
N ASP A 33 -10.98 2.33 -7.42
CA ASP A 33 -11.16 3.61 -6.73
C ASP A 33 -9.93 3.97 -5.89
N THR A 34 -9.33 5.11 -6.25
CA THR A 34 -8.14 5.68 -5.63
C THR A 34 -8.47 6.89 -4.74
N GLY A 35 -9.73 7.11 -4.39
CA GLY A 35 -10.19 8.30 -3.65
C GLY A 35 -9.55 8.50 -2.27
N ASN A 36 -8.98 7.44 -1.69
CA ASN A 36 -8.26 7.47 -0.41
C ASN A 36 -6.75 7.73 -0.55
N PHE A 37 -6.25 7.94 -1.77
CA PHE A 37 -4.86 8.29 -2.07
C PHE A 37 -4.74 9.76 -2.46
N ASP A 38 -3.56 10.35 -2.29
CA ASP A 38 -3.30 11.72 -2.74
C ASP A 38 -3.45 11.79 -4.28
N LYS A 39 -4.22 12.77 -4.73
CA LYS A 39 -4.50 12.98 -6.15
C LYS A 39 -3.24 13.25 -6.95
N GLU A 40 -2.23 13.88 -6.34
CA GLU A 40 -0.99 14.20 -7.03
C GLU A 40 -0.25 12.94 -7.47
N PHE A 41 -0.28 11.85 -6.70
CA PHE A 41 0.26 10.56 -7.14
C PHE A 41 -0.63 9.87 -8.18
N THR A 42 -1.95 9.87 -7.97
CA THR A 42 -2.87 9.11 -8.85
C THR A 42 -3.03 9.71 -10.25
N LYS A 43 -2.64 10.97 -10.44
CA LYS A 43 -2.62 11.65 -11.75
C LYS A 43 -1.31 11.45 -12.50
N MET A 44 -0.24 11.00 -11.83
CA MET A 44 1.03 10.74 -12.48
C MET A 44 0.88 9.60 -13.49
N VAL A 45 1.72 9.63 -14.53
CA VAL A 45 1.79 8.55 -15.51
C VAL A 45 2.30 7.29 -14.80
N VAL A 46 1.71 6.14 -15.15
CA VAL A 46 2.13 4.83 -14.63
C VAL A 46 3.31 4.34 -15.48
N GLU A 47 4.50 4.83 -15.17
CA GLU A 47 5.74 4.47 -15.86
C GLU A 47 6.90 4.21 -14.90
N LEU A 48 7.88 3.44 -15.36
CA LEU A 48 9.13 3.24 -14.64
C LEU A 48 10.11 4.33 -15.05
N THR A 49 10.74 4.99 -14.07
CA THR A 49 11.85 5.90 -14.34
C THR A 49 12.95 5.15 -15.10
N PRO A 50 13.42 5.67 -16.26
CA PRO A 50 14.51 5.04 -16.99
C PRO A 50 15.76 4.93 -16.13
N THR A 51 16.45 3.80 -16.22
CA THR A 51 17.68 3.52 -15.46
C THR A 51 18.91 3.53 -16.37
N ASP A 52 20.03 3.99 -15.82
CA ASP A 52 21.32 3.93 -16.51
C ASP A 52 21.93 2.52 -16.34
N LYS A 53 22.19 1.86 -17.47
CA LYS A 53 22.77 0.51 -17.50
C LYS A 53 24.15 0.47 -16.86
N LEU A 54 24.97 1.50 -17.02
CA LEU A 54 26.30 1.55 -16.42
C LEU A 54 26.21 1.64 -14.90
N PHE A 55 25.22 2.36 -14.37
CA PHE A 55 24.96 2.40 -12.94
C PHE A 55 24.55 1.03 -12.40
N ILE A 56 23.62 0.35 -13.09
CA ILE A 56 23.15 -0.99 -12.69
C ILE A 56 24.29 -2.01 -12.71
N MET A 57 25.15 -1.99 -13.73
CA MET A 57 26.27 -2.93 -13.87
C MET A 57 27.33 -2.80 -12.77
N ASN A 58 27.39 -1.64 -12.10
CA ASN A 58 28.34 -1.37 -11.03
C ASN A 58 27.80 -1.77 -9.64
N LEU A 59 26.57 -2.27 -9.54
CA LEU A 59 26.00 -2.75 -8.28
C LEU A 59 26.45 -4.18 -7.98
N ASP A 60 26.81 -4.47 -6.73
CA ASP A 60 27.05 -5.85 -6.28
C ASP A 60 25.72 -6.62 -6.25
N GLN A 61 25.57 -7.56 -7.19
CA GLN A 61 24.35 -8.36 -7.32
C GLN A 61 24.18 -9.37 -6.16
N ASN A 62 25.26 -9.68 -5.44
CA ASN A 62 25.18 -10.64 -4.34
C ASN A 62 24.39 -10.10 -3.14
N GLU A 63 24.30 -8.77 -2.99
CA GLU A 63 23.47 -8.13 -1.97
C GLU A 63 21.97 -8.44 -2.12
N PHE A 64 21.55 -8.88 -3.31
CA PHE A 64 20.16 -9.23 -3.61
C PHE A 64 19.90 -10.75 -3.58
N GLN A 65 20.87 -11.57 -3.12
CA GLN A 65 20.65 -13.00 -2.94
C GLN A 65 19.50 -13.26 -1.95
N GLY A 66 18.59 -14.16 -2.31
CA GLY A 66 17.41 -14.46 -1.49
C GLY A 66 16.27 -13.44 -1.59
N PHE A 67 16.37 -12.42 -2.45
CA PHE A 67 15.30 -11.42 -2.64
C PHE A 67 14.02 -12.02 -3.26
N SER A 68 14.15 -13.06 -4.08
CA SER A 68 13.01 -13.66 -4.78
C SER A 68 12.08 -14.40 -3.82
N TYR A 69 10.81 -13.97 -3.78
CA TYR A 69 9.74 -14.62 -3.03
C TYR A 69 8.49 -14.75 -3.92
N THR A 70 7.80 -15.88 -3.80
CA THR A 70 6.47 -16.09 -4.37
C THR A 70 5.57 -16.64 -3.28
N ASN A 71 4.38 -16.06 -3.11
CA ASN A 71 3.42 -16.55 -2.14
C ASN A 71 2.94 -17.96 -2.54
N PRO A 72 3.17 -19.01 -1.74
CA PRO A 72 2.75 -20.38 -2.07
C PRO A 72 1.22 -20.55 -2.11
N GLU A 73 0.48 -19.67 -1.45
CA GLU A 73 -1.00 -19.67 -1.43
C GLU A 73 -1.62 -18.95 -2.63
N PHE A 74 -0.81 -18.40 -3.53
CA PHE A 74 -1.32 -17.68 -4.69
C PHE A 74 -1.82 -18.66 -5.77
N VAL A 75 -3.10 -19.03 -5.69
CA VAL A 75 -3.76 -19.86 -6.68
C VAL A 75 -4.32 -18.99 -7.81
N ILE A 76 -3.76 -19.10 -9.01
CA ILE A 76 -4.30 -18.46 -10.21
C ILE A 76 -5.52 -19.27 -10.65
N GLN A 77 -6.72 -18.69 -10.52
CA GLN A 77 -7.90 -19.20 -11.19
C GLN A 77 -7.78 -18.84 -12.68
N VAL A 78 -7.56 -19.85 -13.52
CA VAL A 78 -7.52 -19.75 -14.99
C VAL A 78 -8.93 -19.89 -15.54
#